data_AF-A0A2K1QRU0-F1
#
_entry.id   AF-A0A2K1QRU0-F1
#
_cell.length_a   1.000
_cell.length_b   1.000
_cell.length_c   1.000
_cell.angle_alpha   90.00
_cell.angle_beta   90.00
_cell.angle_gamma   90.00
#
_symmetry.space_group_name_H-M   'P 1'
#
loop_
_entity.id
_entity.type
_entity.pdbx_description
1 polymer ?
#
loop_
_entity_poly.entity_id
_entity_poly.type
_entity_poly.pdbx_seq_one_letter_code
_entity_poly.pdbx_strand_id
1 'polypeptide(L)'
;MNEGGSTQPKRYRSPCLALINMRQDEYVRFDQFVDEVVSQHSEQFATKCFEDEHVFQQEALRLLCKLYRERPPNDENLHLMLHQALRLLVVTRIMSNVISIPLDHFRSIAPQLSQIAQPQDYGAFVVPRVAAYQLKYYFSQIRNEAYIKVLKYMHGRFRAGEDKKATWIIMFCLVLVMAMVLEDCQQLIHIRGEARINRGQKEAFTARTEAALECRNIDNQFGFLVNIFHCKYRKKNAQFARLSDYTASRPQDGPEITFIHGLQNLMAQEAEYLREQNNVVIPPSNITKYTSRLIARFLDNFMGLQLGSQGRDA
;
A
#
# COMPACT_ATOMS: atom_id res chain seq x y z
N MET A 1 -47.33 3.87 -3.02
CA MET A 1 -46.24 4.67 -2.43
C MET A 1 -45.25 3.72 -1.79
N ASN A 2 -44.02 3.79 -2.29
CA ASN A 2 -42.75 3.22 -1.81
C ASN A 2 -42.65 1.71 -1.57
N GLU A 3 -42.27 1.02 -2.64
CA GLU A 3 -41.53 -0.24 -2.59
C GLU A 3 -40.18 -0.01 -1.89
N GLY A 4 -39.97 -0.72 -0.78
CA GLY A 4 -38.66 -0.89 -0.16
C GLY A 4 -37.76 -1.72 -1.07
N GLY A 5 -36.99 -1.05 -1.92
CA GLY A 5 -35.94 -1.68 -2.69
C GLY A 5 -34.79 -2.08 -1.78
N SER A 6 -34.81 -3.31 -1.26
CA SER A 6 -33.59 -3.94 -0.74
C SER A 6 -32.59 -3.99 -1.90
N THR A 7 -31.53 -3.18 -1.86
CA THR A 7 -30.44 -3.24 -2.83
C THR A 7 -29.65 -4.53 -2.63
N GLN A 8 -30.20 -5.65 -3.10
CA GLN A 8 -29.44 -6.88 -3.24
C GLN A 8 -28.32 -6.65 -4.25
N PRO A 9 -27.09 -7.12 -3.97
CA PRO A 9 -25.98 -6.98 -4.89
C PRO A 9 -26.30 -7.69 -6.21
N LYS A 10 -26.39 -6.92 -7.31
CA LYS A 10 -26.61 -7.46 -8.65
C LYS A 10 -25.42 -8.37 -9.03
N ARG A 11 -25.71 -9.65 -9.30
CA ARG A 11 -24.70 -10.62 -9.76
C ARG A 11 -24.55 -10.53 -11.28
N TYR A 12 -23.39 -10.11 -11.75
CA TYR A 12 -23.05 -10.09 -13.17
C TYR A 12 -22.22 -11.33 -13.55
N ARG A 13 -22.41 -11.84 -14.77
CA ARG A 13 -21.61 -12.96 -15.29
C ARG A 13 -20.21 -12.47 -15.66
N SER A 14 -19.19 -12.94 -14.95
CA SER A 14 -17.79 -12.65 -15.29
C SER A 14 -17.23 -13.72 -16.26
N PRO A 15 -16.88 -13.36 -17.50
CA PRO A 15 -16.50 -14.35 -18.49
C PRO A 15 -15.12 -14.96 -18.23
N CYS A 16 -14.91 -16.17 -18.78
CA CYS A 16 -13.62 -16.87 -18.78
C CYS A 16 -12.73 -16.43 -19.96
N LEU A 17 -12.59 -15.13 -20.19
CA LEU A 17 -11.72 -14.61 -21.25
C LEU A 17 -10.27 -14.68 -20.79
N ALA A 18 -9.41 -15.30 -21.58
CA ALA A 18 -7.95 -15.39 -21.41
C ALA A 18 -7.25 -14.53 -22.46
N LEU A 19 -6.03 -14.08 -22.20
CA LEU A 19 -5.17 -13.51 -23.23
C LEU A 19 -4.72 -14.61 -24.18
N ILE A 20 -4.86 -14.40 -25.49
CA ILE A 20 -4.50 -15.39 -26.53
C ILE A 20 -2.99 -15.62 -26.57
N ASN A 21 -2.21 -14.55 -26.40
CA ASN A 21 -0.76 -14.60 -26.40
C ASN A 21 -0.25 -14.23 -25.00
N MET A 22 0.67 -15.04 -24.48
CA MET A 22 1.48 -14.71 -23.31
C MET A 22 2.93 -14.98 -23.66
N ARG A 23 3.72 -13.92 -23.87
CA ARG A 23 5.11 -14.04 -24.29
C ARG A 23 6.06 -13.52 -23.20
N GLN A 24 7.33 -13.89 -23.28
CA GLN A 24 8.34 -13.43 -22.32
C GLN A 24 8.68 -11.94 -22.49
N ASP A 25 8.61 -11.39 -23.70
CA ASP A 25 8.81 -9.96 -23.98
C ASP A 25 7.71 -9.07 -23.36
N GLU A 26 6.58 -9.65 -22.97
CA GLU A 26 5.52 -8.91 -22.28
C GLU A 26 5.88 -8.55 -20.84
N TYR A 27 6.78 -9.31 -20.20
CA TYR A 27 7.29 -8.94 -18.87
C TYR A 27 7.89 -7.54 -18.87
N VAL A 28 8.74 -7.25 -19.86
CA VAL A 28 9.40 -5.95 -20.01
C VAL A 28 8.37 -4.83 -20.19
N ARG A 29 7.29 -5.09 -20.92
CA ARG A 29 6.21 -4.09 -21.12
C ARG A 29 5.45 -3.82 -19.82
N PHE A 30 5.12 -4.85 -19.05
CA PHE A 30 4.46 -4.65 -17.76
C PHE A 30 5.37 -3.96 -16.74
N ASP A 31 6.67 -4.25 -16.78
CA ASP A 31 7.65 -3.57 -15.94
C ASP A 31 7.78 -2.08 -16.30
N GLN A 32 7.88 -1.77 -17.60
CA GLN A 32 7.88 -0.41 -18.14
C GLN A 32 6.58 0.34 -17.79
N PHE A 33 5.43 -0.32 -17.86
CA PHE A 33 4.16 0.27 -17.44
C PHE A 33 4.17 0.68 -15.97
N VAL A 34 4.69 -0.16 -15.08
CA VAL A 34 4.82 0.18 -13.66
C VAL A 34 5.77 1.37 -13.47
N ASP A 35 6.87 1.40 -14.22
CA ASP A 35 7.81 2.52 -14.20
C ASP A 35 7.19 3.82 -14.71
N GLU A 36 6.39 3.76 -15.76
CA GLU A 36 5.63 4.89 -16.30
C GLU A 36 4.63 5.44 -15.29
N VAL A 37 3.89 4.56 -14.60
CA VAL A 37 2.96 4.98 -13.53
C VAL A 37 3.69 5.77 -12.44
N VAL A 38 4.84 5.28 -11.98
CA VAL A 38 5.61 5.96 -10.91
C VAL A 38 6.25 7.25 -11.42
N SER A 39 6.88 7.22 -12.60
CA SER A 39 7.66 8.36 -13.11
C SER A 39 6.79 9.49 -13.65
N GLN A 40 5.68 9.18 -14.32
CA GLN A 40 4.85 10.15 -15.04
C GLN A 40 3.48 10.38 -14.38
N HIS A 41 2.93 9.38 -13.69
CA HIS A 41 1.56 9.43 -13.16
C HIS A 41 1.45 9.34 -11.63
N SER A 42 2.55 9.56 -10.89
CA SER A 42 2.58 9.39 -9.42
C SER A 42 1.57 10.25 -8.66
N GLU A 43 1.23 11.44 -9.15
CA GLU A 43 0.23 12.33 -8.53
C GLU A 43 -1.21 11.83 -8.74
N GLN A 44 -1.52 11.41 -9.96
CA GLN A 44 -2.81 10.80 -10.28
C GLN A 44 -2.98 9.49 -9.53
N PHE A 45 -1.90 8.71 -9.42
CA PHE A 45 -1.87 7.51 -8.60
C PHE A 45 -2.13 7.84 -7.12
N ALA A 46 -1.44 8.82 -6.53
CA ALA A 46 -1.67 9.21 -5.13
C ALA A 46 -3.12 9.61 -4.86
N THR A 47 -3.74 10.32 -5.80
CA THR A 47 -5.14 10.75 -5.71
C THR A 47 -6.10 9.56 -5.75
N LYS A 48 -5.87 8.59 -6.65
CA LYS A 48 -6.79 7.45 -6.86
C LYS A 48 -6.54 6.26 -5.94
N CYS A 49 -5.31 6.08 -5.44
CA CYS A 49 -4.90 4.86 -4.75
C CYS A 49 -5.79 4.55 -3.53
N PHE A 50 -6.20 5.59 -2.82
CA PHE A 50 -6.95 5.54 -1.56
C PHE A 50 -8.21 6.43 -1.61
N GLU A 51 -8.83 6.61 -2.78
CA GLU A 51 -9.96 7.55 -2.94
C GLU A 51 -11.18 7.22 -2.07
N ASP A 52 -11.41 5.93 -1.83
CA ASP A 52 -12.50 5.41 -0.99
C ASP A 52 -12.10 5.23 0.48
N GLU A 53 -10.87 5.60 0.84
CA GLU A 53 -10.30 5.40 2.17
C GLU A 53 -10.10 6.74 2.90
N HIS A 54 -9.62 6.70 4.14
CA HIS A 54 -9.44 7.92 4.93
C HIS A 54 -8.37 8.85 4.32
N VAL A 55 -8.63 10.16 4.38
CA VAL A 55 -7.80 11.21 3.75
C VAL A 55 -6.33 11.17 4.18
N PHE A 56 -6.05 10.73 5.40
CA PHE A 56 -4.69 10.62 5.92
C PHE A 56 -3.76 9.80 5.01
N GLN A 57 -4.18 8.61 4.60
CA GLN A 57 -3.35 7.70 3.78
C GLN A 57 -3.06 8.31 2.41
N GLN A 58 -4.09 8.92 1.81
CA GLN A 58 -4.02 9.60 0.52
C GLN A 58 -3.03 10.77 0.57
N GLU A 59 -3.14 11.61 1.59
CA GLU A 59 -2.30 12.80 1.74
C GLU A 59 -0.86 12.44 2.10
N ALA A 60 -0.64 11.41 2.93
CA ALA A 60 0.69 10.88 3.20
C ALA A 60 1.38 10.36 1.93
N LEU A 61 0.64 9.64 1.07
CA LEU A 61 1.15 9.19 -0.23
C LEU A 61 1.41 10.37 -1.18
N ARG A 62 0.55 11.40 -1.19
CA ARG A 62 0.75 12.61 -1.98
C ARG A 62 2.06 13.32 -1.61
N LEU A 63 2.35 13.43 -0.31
CA LEU A 63 3.60 13.99 0.20
C LEU A 63 4.82 13.17 -0.24
N LEU A 64 4.75 11.83 -0.21
CA LEU A 64 5.82 10.95 -0.73
C LEU A 64 6.04 11.13 -2.24
N CYS A 65 4.96 11.19 -3.04
CA CYS A 65 5.04 11.42 -4.47
C CYS A 65 5.61 12.82 -4.79
N LYS A 66 5.30 13.83 -3.97
CA LYS A 66 5.89 15.16 -4.08
C LYS A 66 7.39 15.12 -3.82
N LEU A 67 7.82 14.49 -2.72
CA LEU A 67 9.24 14.29 -2.39
C LEU A 67 10.00 13.58 -3.52
N TYR A 68 9.40 12.54 -4.10
CA TYR A 68 9.98 11.79 -5.22
C TYR A 68 10.21 12.67 -6.46
N ARG A 69 9.23 13.51 -6.81
CA ARG A 69 9.27 14.40 -7.99
C ARG A 69 10.24 15.56 -7.83
N GLU A 70 10.26 16.19 -6.66
CA GLU A 70 11.11 17.35 -6.37
C GLU A 70 12.60 16.98 -6.30
N ARG A 71 12.93 15.69 -6.20
CA ARG A 71 14.27 15.10 -6.27
C ARG A 71 15.33 15.95 -5.54
N PRO A 72 15.52 15.75 -4.22
CA PRO A 72 16.51 16.49 -3.46
C PRO A 72 17.88 16.50 -4.15
N PRO A 73 18.53 17.67 -4.29
CA PRO A 73 19.81 17.77 -4.95
C PRO A 73 20.84 16.93 -4.19
N ASN A 74 21.57 16.07 -4.91
CA ASN A 74 22.62 15.18 -4.39
C ASN A 74 22.15 13.98 -3.54
N ASP A 75 20.87 13.60 -3.55
CA ASP A 75 20.40 12.34 -2.92
C ASP A 75 19.79 11.37 -3.94
N GLU A 76 20.65 10.85 -4.82
CA GLU A 76 20.27 9.83 -5.82
C GLU A 76 19.73 8.55 -5.16
N ASN A 77 20.26 8.21 -3.99
CA ASN A 77 19.84 7.01 -3.24
C ASN A 77 18.40 7.14 -2.76
N LEU A 78 18.01 8.30 -2.22
CA LEU A 78 16.63 8.56 -1.82
C LEU A 78 15.69 8.43 -3.01
N HIS A 79 16.02 9.07 -4.14
CA HIS A 79 15.18 9.00 -5.34
C HIS A 79 15.05 7.57 -5.86
N LEU A 80 16.15 6.81 -5.95
CA LEU A 80 16.15 5.43 -6.41
C LEU A 80 15.32 4.52 -5.50
N MET A 81 15.46 4.67 -4.17
CA MET A 81 14.74 3.82 -3.21
C MET A 81 13.26 4.20 -3.10
N LEU A 82 12.92 5.49 -3.15
CA LEU A 82 11.52 5.92 -3.27
C LEU A 82 10.88 5.40 -4.54
N HIS A 83 11.60 5.41 -5.67
CA HIS A 83 11.11 4.83 -6.90
C HIS A 83 10.75 3.34 -6.74
N GLN A 84 11.66 2.54 -6.16
CA GLN A 84 11.39 1.11 -5.91
C GLN A 84 10.25 0.88 -4.92
N ALA A 85 10.11 1.72 -3.89
CA ALA A 85 9.02 1.63 -2.93
C ALA A 85 7.66 1.99 -3.57
N LEU A 86 7.61 3.04 -4.38
CA LEU A 86 6.40 3.42 -5.12
C LEU A 86 6.03 2.36 -6.16
N ARG A 87 7.00 1.77 -6.88
CA ARG A 87 6.75 0.61 -7.76
C ARG A 87 6.09 -0.53 -6.98
N LEU A 88 6.64 -0.85 -5.79
CA LEU A 88 6.08 -1.89 -4.94
C LEU A 88 4.63 -1.60 -4.54
N LEU A 89 4.31 -0.35 -4.18
CA LEU A 89 2.95 0.06 -3.84
C LEU A 89 2.00 -0.03 -5.05
N VAL A 90 2.38 0.52 -6.20
CA VAL A 90 1.60 0.46 -7.45
C VAL A 90 1.24 -0.99 -7.79
N VAL A 91 2.24 -1.87 -7.81
CA VAL A 91 2.02 -3.27 -8.16
C VAL A 91 1.17 -3.99 -7.11
N THR A 92 1.34 -3.65 -5.82
CA THR A 92 0.50 -4.20 -4.76
C THR A 92 -0.97 -3.79 -4.94
N ARG A 93 -1.24 -2.53 -5.34
CA ARG A 93 -2.59 -2.07 -5.68
C ARG A 93 -3.17 -2.74 -6.91
N ILE A 94 -2.38 -3.01 -7.94
CA ILE A 94 -2.83 -3.79 -9.11
C ILE A 94 -3.23 -5.21 -8.66
N MET A 95 -2.45 -5.81 -7.75
CA MET A 95 -2.72 -7.15 -7.23
C MET A 95 -3.97 -7.20 -6.33
N SER A 96 -4.24 -6.16 -5.54
CA SER A 96 -5.41 -6.10 -4.65
C SER A 96 -6.71 -5.76 -5.37
N ASN A 97 -6.65 -5.01 -6.49
CA ASN A 97 -7.84 -4.57 -7.21
C ASN A 97 -8.34 -5.53 -8.29
N VAL A 98 -9.62 -5.39 -8.65
CA VAL A 98 -10.24 -6.14 -9.75
C VAL A 98 -9.86 -5.50 -11.08
N ILE A 99 -9.29 -6.30 -11.98
CA ILE A 99 -9.01 -5.86 -13.36
C ILE A 99 -10.32 -6.00 -14.16
N SER A 100 -10.83 -4.88 -14.65
CA SER A 100 -12.03 -4.83 -15.49
C SER A 100 -11.75 -4.07 -16.78
N ILE A 101 -12.51 -4.39 -17.81
CA ILE A 101 -12.47 -3.72 -19.11
C ILE A 101 -13.73 -2.84 -19.20
N PRO A 102 -13.57 -1.51 -19.31
CA PRO A 102 -14.69 -0.62 -19.62
C PRO A 102 -15.32 -1.01 -20.95
N LEU A 103 -16.65 -0.97 -21.05
CA LEU A 103 -17.37 -1.43 -22.24
C LEU A 103 -16.92 -0.71 -23.53
N ASP A 104 -16.59 0.58 -23.43
CA ASP A 104 -16.11 1.41 -24.54
C ASP A 104 -14.79 0.90 -25.14
N HIS A 105 -13.95 0.27 -24.32
CA HIS A 105 -12.69 -0.34 -24.73
C HIS A 105 -12.81 -1.85 -25.01
N PHE A 106 -13.97 -2.46 -24.71
CA PHE A 106 -14.13 -3.90 -24.88
C PHE A 106 -13.97 -4.31 -26.35
N ARG A 107 -14.51 -3.53 -27.29
CA ARG A 107 -14.42 -3.84 -28.72
C ARG A 107 -12.99 -3.85 -29.25
N SER A 108 -12.11 -2.98 -28.75
CA SER A 108 -10.70 -2.92 -29.19
C SER A 108 -9.85 -4.02 -28.56
N ILE A 109 -10.20 -4.48 -27.35
CA ILE A 109 -9.46 -5.51 -26.61
C ILE A 109 -9.97 -6.92 -26.94
N ALA A 110 -11.24 -7.08 -27.32
CA ALA A 110 -11.86 -8.37 -27.62
C ALA A 110 -11.06 -9.27 -28.58
N PRO A 111 -10.41 -8.77 -29.65
CA PRO A 111 -9.58 -9.60 -30.53
C PRO A 111 -8.37 -10.25 -29.84
N GLN A 112 -7.93 -9.70 -28.71
CA GLN A 112 -6.80 -10.22 -27.92
C GLN A 112 -7.23 -11.25 -26.88
N LEU A 113 -8.54 -11.47 -26.74
CA LEU A 113 -9.14 -12.35 -25.74
C LEU A 113 -9.64 -13.66 -26.37
N SER A 114 -9.44 -14.77 -25.67
CA SER A 114 -9.96 -16.08 -26.05
C SER A 114 -11.49 -16.08 -25.99
N GLN A 115 -12.13 -16.53 -27.06
CA GLN A 115 -13.59 -16.59 -27.24
C GLN A 115 -14.25 -15.21 -27.46
N ILE A 116 -14.85 -15.04 -28.65
CA ILE A 116 -15.70 -13.90 -28.97
C ILE A 116 -17.07 -14.17 -28.36
N ALA A 117 -17.32 -13.70 -27.13
CA ALA A 117 -18.71 -13.50 -26.73
C ALA A 117 -19.16 -12.11 -27.17
N GLN A 118 -20.45 -11.98 -27.49
CA GLN A 118 -20.94 -10.69 -27.95
C GLN A 118 -20.88 -9.68 -26.80
N PRO A 119 -20.47 -8.42 -27.03
CA PRO A 119 -20.42 -7.41 -25.97
C PRO A 119 -21.73 -7.25 -25.19
N GLN A 120 -22.86 -7.60 -25.83
CA GLN A 120 -24.22 -7.55 -25.29
C GLN A 120 -24.43 -8.55 -24.13
N ASP A 121 -23.61 -9.59 -24.04
CA ASP A 121 -23.69 -10.63 -23.00
C ASP A 121 -23.10 -10.18 -21.66
N TYR A 122 -22.49 -8.99 -21.63
CA TYR A 122 -21.77 -8.47 -20.47
C TYR A 122 -22.38 -7.17 -19.94
N GLY A 123 -22.30 -6.97 -18.61
CA GLY A 123 -22.71 -5.72 -17.98
C GLY A 123 -21.77 -4.55 -18.34
N ALA A 124 -21.99 -3.39 -17.70
CA ALA A 124 -21.20 -2.17 -17.95
C ALA A 124 -19.67 -2.33 -17.76
N PHE A 125 -19.25 -3.33 -16.99
CA PHE A 125 -17.86 -3.68 -16.77
C PHE A 125 -17.65 -5.18 -17.01
N VAL A 126 -16.69 -5.52 -17.88
CA VAL A 126 -16.34 -6.90 -18.15
C VAL A 126 -15.15 -7.28 -17.27
N VAL A 127 -15.28 -8.35 -16.47
CA VAL A 127 -14.18 -8.88 -15.65
C VAL A 127 -13.65 -10.16 -16.31
N PRO A 128 -12.57 -10.08 -17.11
CA PRO A 128 -12.03 -11.23 -17.82
C PRO A 128 -11.21 -12.11 -16.86
N ARG A 129 -11.84 -13.13 -16.28
CA ARG A 129 -11.27 -13.85 -15.12
C ARG A 129 -9.90 -14.45 -15.40
N VAL A 130 -9.72 -15.12 -16.54
CA VAL A 130 -8.45 -15.81 -16.86
C VAL A 130 -7.37 -14.80 -17.21
N ALA A 131 -7.68 -13.79 -18.03
CA ALA A 131 -6.76 -12.69 -18.36
C ALA A 131 -6.31 -11.94 -17.10
N ALA A 132 -7.21 -11.68 -16.15
CA ALA A 132 -6.85 -11.04 -14.88
C ALA A 132 -5.85 -11.89 -14.07
N TYR A 133 -6.02 -13.22 -14.03
CA TYR A 133 -5.03 -14.10 -13.39
C TYR A 133 -3.69 -14.10 -14.12
N GLN A 134 -3.70 -14.13 -15.45
CA GLN A 134 -2.52 -14.06 -16.29
C GLN A 134 -1.73 -12.76 -16.05
N LEU A 135 -2.40 -11.61 -16.06
CA LEU A 135 -1.78 -10.31 -15.78
C LEU A 135 -1.22 -10.26 -14.36
N LYS A 136 -2.00 -10.70 -13.37
CA LYS A 136 -1.55 -10.74 -11.97
C LYS A 136 -0.35 -11.68 -11.75
N TYR A 137 -0.19 -12.71 -12.57
CA TYR A 137 1.02 -13.53 -12.53
C TYR A 137 2.27 -12.71 -12.89
N TYR A 138 2.25 -11.94 -13.98
CA TYR A 138 3.37 -11.06 -14.34
C TYR A 138 3.64 -9.99 -13.27
N PHE A 139 2.59 -9.31 -12.81
CA PHE A 139 2.72 -8.32 -11.74
C PHE A 139 3.24 -8.93 -10.43
N SER A 140 2.95 -10.21 -10.13
CA SER A 140 3.50 -10.87 -8.95
C SER A 140 5.03 -11.00 -9.00
N GLN A 141 5.61 -11.19 -10.19
CA GLN A 141 7.05 -11.25 -10.39
C GLN A 141 7.69 -9.87 -10.18
N ILE A 142 7.13 -8.83 -10.81
CA ILE A 142 7.58 -7.43 -10.64
C ILE A 142 7.52 -7.03 -9.15
N ARG A 143 6.42 -7.38 -8.47
CA ARG A 143 6.26 -7.13 -7.03
C ARG A 143 7.38 -7.77 -6.22
N ASN A 144 7.69 -9.04 -6.51
CA ASN A 144 8.73 -9.78 -5.80
C ASN A 144 10.11 -9.15 -6.00
N GLU A 145 10.43 -8.73 -7.23
CA GLU A 145 11.70 -8.04 -7.51
C GLU A 145 11.82 -6.71 -6.75
N ALA A 146 10.77 -5.89 -6.77
CA ALA A 146 10.73 -4.63 -6.01
C ALA A 146 10.88 -4.88 -4.50
N TYR A 147 10.16 -5.88 -3.98
CA TYR A 147 10.22 -6.27 -2.57
C TYR A 147 11.64 -6.71 -2.16
N ILE A 148 12.29 -7.54 -2.98
CA ILE A 148 13.67 -7.99 -2.73
C ILE A 148 14.64 -6.79 -2.76
N LYS A 149 14.50 -5.86 -3.70
CA LYS A 149 15.36 -4.67 -3.78
C LYS A 149 15.23 -3.80 -2.53
N VAL A 150 14.00 -3.49 -2.12
CA VAL A 150 13.71 -2.70 -0.91
C VAL A 150 14.24 -3.40 0.33
N LEU A 151 13.94 -4.67 0.54
CA LEU A 151 14.40 -5.42 1.72
C LEU A 151 15.92 -5.57 1.77
N LYS A 152 16.58 -5.85 0.64
CA LYS A 152 18.04 -5.92 0.57
C LYS A 152 18.69 -4.59 0.96
N TYR A 153 18.14 -3.48 0.47
CA TYR A 153 18.61 -2.15 0.86
C TYR A 153 18.44 -1.93 2.36
N MET A 154 17.22 -2.13 2.89
CA MET A 154 16.93 -1.95 4.31
C MET A 154 17.83 -2.80 5.21
N HIS A 155 17.99 -4.08 4.88
CA HIS A 155 18.84 -5.02 5.61
C HIS A 155 20.31 -4.58 5.63
N GLY A 156 20.84 -4.17 4.47
CA GLY A 156 22.19 -3.64 4.37
C GLY A 156 22.38 -2.41 5.24
N ARG A 157 21.44 -1.46 5.18
CA ARG A 157 21.49 -0.23 5.99
C ARG A 157 21.29 -0.48 7.47
N PHE A 158 20.50 -1.46 7.90
CA PHE A 158 20.38 -1.77 9.32
C PHE A 158 21.67 -2.33 9.92
N ARG A 159 22.41 -3.15 9.16
CA ARG A 159 23.68 -3.75 9.59
C ARG A 159 24.87 -2.80 9.50
N ALA A 160 24.91 -1.92 8.51
CA ALA A 160 26.06 -1.04 8.30
C ALA A 160 26.19 0.04 9.39
N GLY A 161 27.43 0.42 9.72
CA GLY A 161 27.75 1.52 10.64
C GLY A 161 27.70 2.91 10.00
N GLU A 162 26.94 3.07 8.90
CA GLU A 162 26.87 4.30 8.11
C GLU A 162 26.26 5.49 8.87
N ASP A 163 26.44 6.69 8.30
CA ASP A 163 25.86 7.91 8.86
C ASP A 163 24.33 7.81 8.94
N LYS A 164 23.86 7.80 10.19
CA LYS A 164 22.43 7.74 10.53
C LYS A 164 21.69 8.94 9.97
N LYS A 165 22.31 10.12 9.89
CA LYS A 165 21.63 11.35 9.41
C LYS A 165 21.31 11.27 7.92
N ALA A 166 22.27 10.79 7.13
CA ALA A 166 22.11 10.62 5.68
C ALA A 166 21.03 9.59 5.34
N THR A 167 21.03 8.46 6.05
CA THR A 167 20.16 7.30 5.72
C THR A 167 18.75 7.37 6.34
N TRP A 168 18.54 8.26 7.32
CA TRP A 168 17.30 8.32 8.10
C TRP A 168 16.06 8.52 7.24
N ILE A 169 16.06 9.53 6.36
CA ILE A 169 14.88 9.89 5.56
C ILE A 169 14.49 8.79 4.59
N ILE A 170 15.49 8.16 3.96
CA ILE A 170 15.29 7.03 3.05
C ILE A 170 14.63 5.90 3.81
N MET A 171 15.21 5.50 4.94
CA MET A 171 14.68 4.39 5.75
C MET A 171 13.31 4.70 6.32
N PHE A 172 13.05 5.95 6.72
CA PHE A 172 11.74 6.39 7.19
C PHE A 172 10.68 6.23 6.10
N CYS A 173 10.94 6.73 4.89
CA CYS A 173 10.03 6.60 3.76
C CYS A 173 9.82 5.13 3.36
N LEU A 174 10.87 4.31 3.39
CA LEU A 174 10.76 2.87 3.10
C LEU A 174 9.87 2.16 4.12
N VAL A 175 10.04 2.40 5.42
CA VAL A 175 9.16 1.81 6.45
C VAL A 175 7.72 2.29 6.29
N LEU A 176 7.51 3.57 5.98
CA LEU A 176 6.19 4.15 5.75
C LEU A 176 5.47 3.50 4.56
N VAL A 177 6.13 3.36 3.40
CA VAL A 177 5.55 2.70 2.23
C VAL A 177 5.35 1.20 2.47
N MET A 178 6.27 0.54 3.18
CA MET A 178 6.09 -0.86 3.58
C MET A 178 4.86 -1.05 4.45
N ALA A 179 4.54 -0.10 5.35
CA ALA A 179 3.30 -0.13 6.12
C ALA A 179 2.06 -0.13 5.21
N MET A 180 2.00 0.81 4.25
CA MET A 180 0.91 0.89 3.26
C MET A 180 0.75 -0.42 2.46
N VAL A 181 1.87 -0.97 1.98
CA VAL A 181 1.89 -2.24 1.21
C VAL A 181 1.40 -3.42 2.05
N LEU A 182 1.80 -3.49 3.31
CA LEU A 182 1.43 -4.59 4.20
C LEU A 182 -0.04 -4.51 4.64
N GLU A 183 -0.58 -3.30 4.81
CA GLU A 183 -2.01 -3.09 5.05
C GLU A 183 -2.85 -3.62 3.89
N ASP A 184 -2.48 -3.29 2.64
CA ASP A 184 -3.12 -3.83 1.44
C ASP A 184 -3.03 -5.37 1.38
N CYS A 185 -1.88 -5.93 1.74
CA CYS A 185 -1.70 -7.39 1.78
C CYS A 185 -2.64 -8.05 2.80
N GLN A 186 -2.82 -7.44 3.97
CA GLN A 186 -3.73 -7.94 5.00
C GLN A 186 -5.19 -7.90 4.55
N GLN A 187 -5.62 -6.81 3.91
CA GLN A 187 -6.96 -6.73 3.32
C GLN A 187 -7.16 -7.85 2.28
N LEU A 188 -6.17 -8.04 1.39
CA LEU A 188 -6.23 -9.08 0.36
C LEU A 188 -6.29 -10.51 0.94
N ILE A 189 -5.59 -10.77 2.04
CA ILE A 189 -5.65 -12.08 2.75
C ILE A 189 -7.09 -12.38 3.18
N HIS A 190 -7.77 -11.42 3.79
CA HIS A 190 -9.17 -11.61 4.19
C HIS A 190 -10.11 -11.76 3.00
N ILE A 191 -9.96 -10.94 1.95
CA ILE A 191 -10.75 -11.07 0.72
C ILE A 191 -10.58 -12.46 0.10
N ARG A 192 -9.36 -13.00 0.09
CA ARG A 192 -9.08 -14.37 -0.38
C ARG A 192 -9.72 -15.42 0.52
N GLY A 193 -9.71 -15.22 1.83
CA GLY A 193 -10.41 -16.08 2.80
C GLY A 193 -11.91 -16.15 2.50
N GLU A 194 -12.58 -15.02 2.40
CA GLU A 194 -14.02 -14.94 2.09
C GLU A 194 -14.35 -15.50 0.70
N ALA A 195 -13.48 -15.28 -0.29
CA ALA A 195 -13.65 -15.90 -1.61
C ALA A 195 -13.60 -17.44 -1.58
N ARG A 196 -12.79 -18.04 -0.71
CA ARG A 196 -12.73 -19.50 -0.51
C ARG A 196 -14.00 -20.04 0.17
N ILE A 197 -14.52 -19.29 1.15
CA ILE A 197 -15.79 -19.61 1.83
C ILE A 197 -16.94 -19.60 0.81
N ASN A 198 -17.06 -18.52 0.04
CA ASN A 198 -18.12 -18.35 -0.96
C ASN A 198 -18.11 -19.40 -2.08
N ARG A 199 -16.95 -20.02 -2.34
CA ARG A 199 -16.79 -21.11 -3.32
C ARG A 199 -16.98 -22.50 -2.72
N GLY A 200 -17.30 -22.61 -1.42
CA GLY A 200 -17.38 -23.89 -0.71
C GLY A 200 -16.05 -24.64 -0.63
N GLN A 201 -14.92 -23.95 -0.85
CA GLN A 201 -13.59 -24.56 -0.85
C GLN A 201 -13.05 -24.73 0.57
N LYS A 202 -13.61 -23.99 1.53
CA LYS A 202 -13.17 -24.00 2.92
C LYS A 202 -14.30 -23.60 3.85
N GLU A 203 -14.32 -24.19 5.04
CA GLU A 203 -15.23 -23.82 6.11
C GLU A 203 -14.95 -22.38 6.60
N ALA A 204 -16.00 -21.65 6.97
CA ALA A 204 -15.92 -20.25 7.38
C ALA A 204 -15.02 -20.03 8.60
N PHE A 205 -15.15 -20.85 9.65
CA PHE A 205 -14.34 -20.72 10.85
C PHE A 205 -12.85 -20.92 10.55
N THR A 206 -12.52 -22.00 9.83
CA THR A 206 -11.14 -22.33 9.46
C THR A 206 -10.52 -21.24 8.56
N ALA A 207 -11.21 -20.80 7.51
CA ALA A 207 -10.70 -19.77 6.60
C ALA A 207 -10.46 -18.42 7.29
N ARG A 208 -11.34 -18.00 8.21
CA ARG A 208 -11.20 -16.76 8.97
C ARG A 208 -10.05 -16.83 9.98
N THR A 209 -9.87 -17.98 10.63
CA THR A 209 -8.79 -18.21 11.59
C THR A 209 -7.42 -18.15 10.90
N GLU A 210 -7.27 -18.79 9.74
CA GLU A 210 -6.04 -18.72 8.94
C GLU A 210 -5.73 -17.30 8.48
N ALA A 211 -6.72 -16.57 7.94
CA ALA A 211 -6.54 -15.19 7.53
C ALA A 211 -6.09 -14.28 8.69
N ALA A 212 -6.69 -14.46 9.87
CA ALA A 212 -6.29 -13.73 11.07
C ALA A 212 -4.87 -14.08 11.52
N LEU A 213 -4.47 -15.36 11.46
CA LEU A 213 -3.11 -15.79 11.80
C LEU A 213 -2.07 -15.21 10.84
N GLU A 214 -2.34 -15.24 9.53
CA GLU A 214 -1.47 -14.64 8.52
C GLU A 214 -1.32 -13.13 8.74
N CYS A 215 -2.41 -12.41 9.03
CA CYS A 215 -2.36 -10.98 9.32
C CYS A 215 -1.58 -10.68 10.61
N ARG A 216 -1.71 -11.50 11.66
CA ARG A 216 -0.90 -11.38 12.89
C ARG A 216 0.58 -11.60 12.62
N ASN A 217 0.94 -12.52 11.74
CA ASN A 217 2.33 -12.72 11.35
C ASN A 217 2.92 -11.49 10.67
N ILE A 218 2.14 -10.83 9.79
CA ILE A 218 2.53 -9.55 9.19
C ILE A 218 2.73 -8.48 10.27
N ASP A 219 1.77 -8.33 11.21
CA ASP A 219 1.87 -7.37 12.32
C ASP A 219 3.15 -7.59 13.15
N ASN A 220 3.47 -8.84 13.48
CA ASN A 220 4.65 -9.19 14.26
C ASN A 220 5.95 -8.86 13.50
N GLN A 221 6.03 -9.20 12.21
CA GLN A 221 7.19 -8.91 11.36
C GLN A 221 7.38 -7.41 11.16
N PHE A 222 6.29 -6.67 10.95
CA PHE A 222 6.34 -5.22 10.83
C PHE A 222 6.71 -4.54 12.14
N GLY A 223 6.16 -4.99 13.28
CA GLY A 223 6.54 -4.51 14.60
C GLY A 223 8.04 -4.70 14.88
N PHE A 224 8.60 -5.86 14.48
CA PHE A 224 10.05 -6.08 14.54
C PHE A 224 10.83 -5.10 13.67
N LEU A 225 10.38 -4.83 12.44
CA LEU A 225 11.00 -3.84 11.55
C LEU A 225 10.98 -2.43 12.16
N VAL A 226 9.84 -2.00 12.71
CA VAL A 226 9.68 -0.72 13.41
C VAL A 226 10.64 -0.63 14.60
N ASN A 227 10.75 -1.71 15.39
CA ASN A 227 11.68 -1.76 16.52
C ASN A 227 13.13 -1.63 16.07
N ILE A 228 13.57 -2.31 15.00
CA ILE A 228 14.92 -2.15 14.46
C ILE A 228 15.16 -0.71 14.02
N PHE A 229 14.19 -0.12 13.30
CA PHE A 229 14.26 1.26 12.85
C PHE A 229 14.48 2.21 14.04
N HIS A 230 13.65 2.12 15.09
CA HIS A 230 13.80 2.96 16.26
C HIS A 230 15.10 2.68 17.02
N CYS A 231 15.50 1.42 17.22
CA CYS A 231 16.78 1.09 17.85
C CYS A 231 17.98 1.75 17.14
N LYS A 232 17.96 1.77 15.81
CA LYS A 232 19.06 2.39 15.03
C LYS A 232 18.99 3.91 15.04
N TYR A 233 17.81 4.49 14.85
CA TYR A 233 17.62 5.90 14.54
C TYR A 233 17.06 6.75 15.69
N ARG A 234 16.81 6.17 16.87
CA ARG A 234 16.37 6.93 18.05
C ARG A 234 17.42 7.96 18.46
N LYS A 235 16.97 9.19 18.70
CA LYS A 235 17.81 10.22 19.32
C LYS A 235 18.05 9.89 20.79
N LYS A 236 19.26 10.14 21.29
CA LYS A 236 19.59 9.97 22.71
C LYS A 236 18.61 10.79 23.56
N ASN A 237 18.08 10.18 24.63
CA ASN A 237 17.23 10.80 25.66
C ASN A 237 15.80 11.22 25.26
N ALA A 238 15.28 10.77 24.12
CA ALA A 238 13.88 10.99 23.74
C ALA A 238 13.05 9.72 24.02
N GLN A 239 12.07 9.78 24.95
CA GLN A 239 10.97 8.79 24.99
C GLN A 239 10.06 8.96 23.78
N PHE A 240 9.87 10.21 23.34
CA PHE A 240 9.20 10.56 22.10
C PHE A 240 10.00 11.64 21.37
N ALA A 241 10.06 11.58 20.04
CA ALA A 241 10.81 12.54 19.23
C ALA A 241 9.89 13.13 18.16
N ARG A 242 9.89 14.45 17.96
CA ARG A 242 9.11 15.04 16.86
C ARG A 242 9.78 14.72 15.54
N LEU A 243 9.01 14.57 14.45
CA LEU A 243 9.61 14.36 13.12
C LEU A 243 10.56 15.50 12.75
N SER A 244 10.19 16.75 13.07
CA SER A 244 11.02 17.94 12.89
C SER A 244 12.38 17.87 13.60
N ASP A 245 12.53 17.04 14.63
CA ASP A 245 13.82 16.89 15.28
C ASP A 245 14.85 16.28 14.30
N TYR A 246 14.41 15.46 13.36
CA TYR A 246 15.28 14.75 12.42
C TYR A 246 15.72 15.58 11.21
N THR A 247 15.23 16.81 11.09
CA THR A 247 15.53 17.72 9.95
C THR A 247 16.42 18.90 10.31
N ALA A 248 16.85 19.04 11.56
CA ALA A 248 17.62 20.20 12.04
C ALA A 248 18.94 20.49 11.29
N SER A 249 19.51 19.52 10.58
CA SER A 249 20.73 19.69 9.79
C SER A 249 20.49 19.79 8.27
N ARG A 250 19.23 19.90 7.83
CA ARG A 250 18.85 19.97 6.41
C ARG A 250 18.49 21.42 6.02
N PRO A 251 18.59 21.80 4.73
CA PRO A 251 18.20 23.13 4.27
C PRO A 251 16.72 23.41 4.56
N GLN A 252 16.39 24.58 5.14
CA GLN A 252 15.03 24.94 5.56
C GLN A 252 13.98 24.82 4.44
N ASP A 253 14.37 25.11 3.20
CA ASP A 253 13.49 25.05 2.01
C ASP A 253 13.68 23.78 1.17
N GLY A 254 14.32 22.74 1.73
CA GLY A 254 14.54 21.48 1.03
C GLY A 254 13.24 20.67 0.86
N PRO A 255 13.10 19.86 -0.22
CA PRO A 255 11.94 18.97 -0.41
C PRO A 255 11.71 18.02 0.77
N GLU A 256 12.79 17.58 1.41
CA GLU A 256 12.76 16.67 2.55
C GLU A 256 12.16 17.32 3.80
N ILE A 257 12.47 18.60 4.05
CA ILE A 257 11.87 19.35 5.15
C ILE A 257 10.40 19.63 4.86
N THR A 258 10.07 20.00 3.63
CA THR A 258 8.68 20.19 3.19
C THR A 258 7.86 18.91 3.40
N PHE A 259 8.42 17.75 3.05
CA PHE A 259 7.81 16.44 3.31
C PHE A 259 7.59 16.20 4.81
N ILE A 260 8.62 16.37 5.63
CA ILE A 260 8.55 16.09 7.07
C ILE A 260 7.59 17.04 7.79
N HIS A 261 7.63 18.34 7.50
CA HIS A 261 6.68 19.29 8.07
C HIS A 261 5.26 19.03 7.59
N GLY A 262 5.08 18.71 6.30
CA GLY A 262 3.77 18.32 5.76
C GLY A 262 3.20 17.10 6.48
N LEU A 263 4.00 16.06 6.67
CA LEU A 263 3.58 14.83 7.36
C LEU A 263 3.31 15.09 8.85
N GLN A 264 4.13 15.89 9.52
CA GLN A 264 3.92 16.24 10.93
C GLN A 264 2.64 17.05 11.13
N ASN A 265 2.35 18.00 10.23
CA ASN A 265 1.10 18.76 10.26
C ASN A 265 -0.10 17.86 10.00
N LEU A 266 -0.02 16.95 9.03
CA LEU A 266 -1.05 15.96 8.74
C LEU A 266 -1.30 15.04 9.95
N MET A 267 -0.25 14.56 10.60
CA MET A 267 -0.35 13.76 11.83
C MET A 267 -1.02 14.53 12.97
N ALA A 268 -0.75 15.84 13.09
CA ALA A 268 -1.38 16.67 14.11
C ALA A 268 -2.86 16.93 13.82
N GLN A 269 -3.23 17.11 12.55
CA GLN A 269 -4.62 17.27 12.10
C GLN A 269 -5.43 15.99 12.31
N GLU A 270 -4.85 14.83 12.00
CA GLU A 270 -5.51 13.53 12.02
C GLU A 270 -5.13 12.67 13.25
N ALA A 271 -4.74 13.31 14.36
CA ALA A 271 -4.20 12.63 15.52
C ALA A 271 -5.21 11.65 16.16
N GLU A 272 -6.50 12.02 16.21
CA GLU A 272 -7.56 11.16 16.75
C GLU A 272 -7.75 9.91 15.89
N TYR A 273 -7.85 10.08 14.57
CA TYR A 273 -7.92 8.97 13.63
C TYR A 273 -6.74 8.00 13.79
N LEU A 274 -5.51 8.51 13.86
CA LEU A 274 -4.33 7.66 14.04
C LEU A 274 -4.34 6.90 15.37
N ARG A 275 -4.82 7.51 16.48
CA ARG A 275 -4.96 6.81 17.77
C ARG A 275 -5.99 5.70 17.70
N GLU A 276 -7.12 5.92 17.02
CA GLU A 276 -8.12 4.87 16.80
C GLU A 276 -7.52 3.72 15.98
N GLN A 277 -6.83 4.04 14.88
CA GLN A 277 -6.22 3.05 14.01
C GLN A 277 -5.16 2.21 14.73
N ASN A 278 -4.36 2.80 15.61
CA ASN A 278 -3.35 2.07 16.39
C ASN A 278 -3.94 0.89 17.18
N ASN A 279 -5.20 1.04 17.65
CA ASN A 279 -5.91 0.07 18.47
C ASN A 279 -6.80 -0.92 17.69
N VAL A 280 -6.87 -0.81 16.36
CA VAL A 280 -7.71 -1.70 15.55
C VAL A 280 -7.23 -3.14 15.67
N VAL A 281 -8.12 -4.02 16.14
CA VAL A 281 -7.90 -5.47 16.20
C VAL A 281 -8.17 -6.08 14.81
N ILE A 282 -7.67 -7.29 14.59
CA ILE A 282 -7.76 -8.09 13.34
C ILE A 282 -8.94 -9.09 13.34
N PRO A 283 -10.22 -8.74 13.55
CA PRO A 283 -11.32 -9.60 13.13
C PRO A 283 -11.74 -9.30 11.68
N PRO A 284 -12.33 -10.28 10.97
CA PRO A 284 -12.81 -10.12 9.59
C PRO A 284 -13.83 -8.99 9.40
N SER A 285 -14.52 -8.56 10.47
CA SER A 285 -15.46 -7.43 10.43
C SER A 285 -14.79 -6.06 10.25
N ASN A 286 -13.46 -5.98 10.38
CA ASN A 286 -12.70 -4.73 10.31
C ASN A 286 -11.87 -4.59 9.02
N ILE A 287 -12.11 -5.37 7.97
CA ILE A 287 -11.31 -5.30 6.71
C ILE A 287 -11.25 -3.87 6.16
N THR A 288 -12.36 -3.13 6.23
CA THR A 288 -12.46 -1.72 5.78
C THR A 288 -11.74 -0.73 6.70
N LYS A 289 -11.19 -1.18 7.83
CA LYS A 289 -10.50 -0.37 8.83
C LYS A 289 -9.01 -0.68 8.92
N TYR A 290 -8.43 -1.32 7.90
CA TYR A 290 -7.01 -1.69 7.93
C TYR A 290 -6.09 -0.57 7.44
N THR A 291 -6.65 0.38 6.71
CA THR A 291 -5.97 1.59 6.25
C THR A 291 -5.36 2.35 7.42
N SER A 292 -4.08 2.69 7.31
CA SER A 292 -3.31 3.46 8.27
C SER A 292 -3.06 2.80 9.63
N ARG A 293 -3.43 1.54 9.86
CA ARG A 293 -3.15 0.85 11.13
C ARG A 293 -1.66 0.66 11.39
N LEU A 294 -0.93 0.13 10.42
CA LEU A 294 0.52 -0.08 10.53
C LEU A 294 1.26 1.25 10.44
N ILE A 295 0.74 2.20 9.65
CA ILE A 295 1.28 3.56 9.62
C ILE A 295 1.16 4.21 11.00
N ALA A 296 0.00 4.15 11.64
CA ALA A 296 -0.22 4.70 12.97
C ALA A 296 0.75 4.09 14.00
N ARG A 297 0.95 2.78 13.97
CA ARG A 297 1.93 2.09 14.83
C ARG A 297 3.36 2.54 14.61
N PHE A 298 3.75 2.81 13.37
CA PHE A 298 5.08 3.34 13.06
C PHE A 298 5.22 4.81 13.51
N LEU A 299 4.17 5.60 13.29
CA LEU A 299 4.19 7.03 13.59
C LEU A 299 3.99 7.36 15.07
N ASP A 300 3.53 6.42 15.90
CA ASP A 300 3.23 6.61 17.32
C ASP A 300 4.39 7.23 18.11
N ASN A 301 5.62 6.73 17.90
CA ASN A 301 6.82 7.25 18.54
C ASN A 301 7.14 8.71 18.14
N PHE A 302 6.56 9.20 17.03
CA PHE A 302 6.77 10.53 16.50
C PHE A 302 5.65 11.52 16.80
N MET A 303 4.46 11.03 17.13
CA MET A 303 3.32 11.86 17.53
C MET A 303 3.55 12.54 18.87
N GLY A 304 4.56 12.11 19.63
CA GLY A 304 5.10 12.75 20.83
C GLY A 304 4.04 13.35 21.72
N LEU A 305 3.43 12.52 22.56
CA LEU A 305 2.42 12.85 23.57
C LEU A 305 2.58 14.25 24.18
N GLN A 306 2.12 15.27 23.46
CA GLN A 306 1.18 16.21 24.03
C GLN A 306 -0.17 15.50 23.93
N LEU A 307 -0.80 15.33 25.10
CA LEU A 307 -2.17 14.86 25.35
C LEU A 307 -2.30 13.36 25.69
N GLY A 308 -2.38 13.08 26.99
CA GLY A 308 -3.19 11.95 27.47
C GLY A 308 -2.55 10.99 28.48
N SER A 309 -1.93 11.48 29.55
CA SER A 309 -2.03 10.76 30.83
C SER A 309 -3.50 10.79 31.28
N GLN A 310 -4.30 9.88 30.77
CA GLN A 310 -5.48 9.39 31.47
C GLN A 310 -5.34 7.88 31.60
N GLY A 311 -5.16 7.43 32.84
CA GLY A 311 -5.49 6.08 33.28
C GLY A 311 -4.54 4.97 32.84
N ARG A 312 -3.32 4.95 33.38
CA ARG A 312 -2.69 3.67 33.75
C ARG A 312 -2.34 3.73 35.23
N ASP A 313 -3.38 3.66 36.05
CA ASP A 313 -3.26 3.08 37.39
C ASP A 313 -3.37 1.56 37.24
N ALA A 314 -2.21 0.90 37.30
CA ALA A 314 -1.96 -0.43 37.87
C ALA A 314 -0.46 -0.70 37.81
#